data_AF-A0A327L1L7-F1
#
_entry.id   AF-A0A327L1L7-F1
#
_cell.length_a   1.000
_cell.length_b   1.000
_cell.length_c   1.000
_cell.angle_alpha   90.00
_cell.angle_beta   90.00
_cell.angle_gamma   90.00
#
_symmetry.space_group_name_H-M   'P 1'
#
loop_
_entity.id
_entity.type
_entity.pdbx_description
1 polymer ?
#
loop_
_entity_poly.entity_id
_entity_poly.type
_entity_poly.pdbx_seq_one_letter_code
_entity_poly.pdbx_strand_id
1 'polypeptide(L)' 'MSDTTPESNRLLDEAIDLMIRLHNDPDNPVAIEMVRAWRARGPEHERIWTLVSGAHGATGQILDRRRKAAR' A
#
# COMPACT_ATOMS: atom_id res chain seq x y z
N MET A 1 -15.34 -15.36 -8.49
CA MET A 1 -14.83 -16.03 -7.28
C MET A 1 -13.33 -15.87 -7.35
N SER A 2 -12.75 -14.94 -6.59
CA SER A 2 -11.31 -14.72 -6.61
C SER A 2 -10.66 -15.83 -5.80
N ASP A 3 -9.92 -16.73 -6.46
CA ASP A 3 -9.02 -17.68 -5.79
C ASP A 3 -7.91 -16.88 -5.08
N THR A 4 -8.20 -16.37 -3.88
CA THR A 4 -7.18 -15.88 -2.97
C THR A 4 -6.46 -17.09 -2.41
N THR A 5 -5.35 -17.45 -3.06
CA THR A 5 -4.43 -18.43 -2.50
C THR A 5 -3.90 -17.94 -1.14
N PRO A 6 -3.53 -18.84 -0.22
CA PRO A 6 -2.93 -18.46 1.06
C PRO A 6 -1.73 -17.51 0.91
N GLU A 7 -0.95 -17.69 -0.16
CA GLU A 7 0.18 -16.82 -0.51
C GLU A 7 -0.26 -15.39 -0.83
N SER A 8 -1.34 -15.21 -1.60
CA SER A 8 -1.87 -13.88 -1.92
C SER A 8 -2.38 -13.14 -0.68
N ASN A 9 -2.97 -13.85 0.30
CA ASN A 9 -3.38 -13.25 1.57
C ASN A 9 -2.18 -12.80 2.39
N ARG A 10 -1.14 -13.63 2.48
CA ARG A 10 0.10 -13.25 3.16
C ARG A 10 0.74 -12.00 2.54
N LEU A 11 0.82 -11.95 1.21
CA LEU A 11 1.37 -10.78 0.51
C LEU A 11 0.52 -9.53 0.71
N LEU A 12 -0.80 -9.69 0.83
CA LEU A 12 -1.71 -8.59 1.14
C LEU A 12 -1.43 -8.02 2.55
N ASP A 13 -1.31 -8.90 3.55
CA ASP A 13 -1.00 -8.48 4.93
C ASP A 13 0.35 -7.76 5.00
N GLU A 14 1.40 -8.30 4.36
CA GLU A 14 2.72 -7.66 4.27
C GLU A 14 2.65 -6.27 3.60
N ALA A 15 1.86 -6.13 2.53
CA ALA A 15 1.69 -4.86 1.84
C ALA A 15 0.96 -3.82 2.71
N ILE A 16 -0.04 -4.24 3.49
CA ILE A 16 -0.79 -3.36 4.41
C ILE A 16 0.13 -2.87 5.53
N ASP A 17 0.93 -3.74 6.12
CA ASP A 17 1.88 -3.37 7.18
C ASP A 17 2.91 -2.33 6.68
N LEU A 18 3.44 -2.53 5.48
CA LEU A 18 4.35 -1.58 4.84
C LEU A 18 3.67 -0.24 4.56
N MET A 19 2.40 -0.26 4.13
CA MET A 19 1.63 0.95 3.88
C MET A 19 1.36 1.75 5.15
N ILE A 20 0.99 1.08 6.24
CA ILE A 20 0.80 1.72 7.55
C ILE A 20 2.11 2.36 8.01
N ARG A 21 3.23 1.63 7.90
CA ARG A 21 4.55 2.17 8.26
C ARG A 21 4.90 3.41 7.44
N LEU A 22 4.73 3.37 6.12
CA LEU A 22 5.00 4.51 5.25
C LEU A 22 4.04 5.68 5.50
N HIS A 23 2.77 5.40 5.82
CA HIS A 23 1.80 6.45 6.15
C HIS A 23 2.15 7.17 7.46
N ASN A 24 2.63 6.43 8.46
CA ASN A 24 3.00 6.98 9.77
C ASN A 24 4.28 7.83 9.70
N ASP A 25 5.21 7.52 8.80
CA ASP A 25 6.49 8.21 8.65
C ASP A 25 6.91 8.30 7.17
N PRO A 26 6.28 9.20 6.39
CA PRO A 26 6.39 9.23 4.92
C PRO A 26 7.77 9.65 4.41
N ASP A 27 8.52 10.41 5.20
CA ASP A 27 9.85 10.89 4.84
C ASP A 27 10.97 9.94 5.32
N ASN A 28 10.60 8.81 5.92
CA ASN A 28 11.57 7.83 6.41
C ASN A 28 12.23 7.06 5.27
N PRO A 29 13.54 7.25 5.02
CA PRO A 29 14.22 6.59 3.92
C PRO A 29 14.24 5.06 4.07
N VAL A 30 14.19 4.54 5.30
CA VAL A 30 14.15 3.11 5.57
C VAL A 30 12.79 2.54 5.16
N ALA A 31 11.69 3.21 5.50
CA ALA A 31 10.35 2.75 5.10
C ALA A 31 10.19 2.74 3.57
N ILE A 32 10.70 3.78 2.90
CA ILE A 32 10.71 3.89 1.44
C ILE A 32 11.49 2.73 0.81
N GLU A 33 12.71 2.45 1.30
CA GLU A 33 13.53 1.37 0.75
C GLU A 33 12.94 -0.01 1.06
N MET A 34 12.30 -0.21 2.22
CA MET A 34 11.58 -1.45 2.52
C MET A 34 10.47 -1.73 1.51
N VAL A 35 9.66 -0.72 1.18
CA VAL A 35 8.61 -0.84 0.15
C VAL A 35 9.22 -1.16 -1.21
N ARG A 36 10.29 -0.47 -1.60
CA ARG A 36 10.98 -0.69 -2.88
C ARG A 36 11.54 -2.11 -2.97
N ALA A 37 12.25 -2.56 -1.93
CA ALA A 37 12.85 -3.89 -1.88
C ALA A 37 11.78 -4.99 -1.87
N TRP A 38 10.68 -4.81 -1.15
CA TRP A 38 9.57 -5.77 -1.11
C TRP A 38 8.91 -5.93 -2.47
N ARG A 39 8.60 -4.81 -3.16
CA ARG A 39 8.05 -4.80 -4.53
C ARG A 39 8.96 -5.51 -5.54
N ALA A 40 10.27 -5.34 -5.40
CA ALA A 40 11.26 -5.95 -6.28
C ALA A 40 11.41 -7.48 -6.13
N ARG A 41 10.79 -8.11 -5.12
CA ARG A 41 10.87 -9.57 -4.89
C ARG A 41 10.16 -10.39 -5.96
N GLY A 42 9.21 -9.81 -6.69
CA GLY A 42 8.58 -10.49 -7.81
C GLY A 42 7.31 -9.83 -8.33
N PRO A 43 6.79 -10.31 -9.46
CA PRO A 43 5.64 -9.72 -10.13
C PRO A 43 4.36 -9.76 -9.28
N GLU A 44 4.19 -10.78 -8.44
CA GLU A 44 3.03 -10.87 -7.55
C GLU A 44 3.10 -9.83 -6.42
N HIS A 45 4.29 -9.52 -5.90
CA HIS A 45 4.47 -8.48 -4.89
C HIS A 45 4.10 -7.11 -5.47
N GLU A 46 4.59 -6.80 -6.68
CA GLU A 46 4.24 -5.57 -7.39
C GLU A 46 2.73 -5.46 -7.69
N ARG A 47 2.10 -6.58 -8.09
CA ARG A 47 0.66 -6.65 -8.35
C ARG A 47 -0.14 -6.32 -7.10
N ILE A 48 0.18 -6.95 -5.97
CA ILE A 48 -0.49 -6.72 -4.69
C ILE A 48 -0.26 -5.28 -4.21
N TRP A 49 0.97 -4.76 -4.30
CA TRP A 49 1.26 -3.37 -3.96
C TRP A 49 0.39 -2.39 -4.74
N THR A 50 0.27 -2.58 -6.05
CA THR A 50 -0.55 -1.73 -6.92
C THR A 50 -2.02 -1.76 -6.51
N LEU A 51 -2.53 -2.94 -6.14
CA LEU A 51 -3.90 -3.14 -5.69
C LEU A 51 -4.20 -2.39 -4.38
N VAL A 52 -3.33 -2.57 -3.37
CA VAL A 52 -3.47 -1.93 -2.06
C VAL A 52 -3.29 -0.41 -2.17
N SER A 53 -2.26 0.05 -2.89
CA SER A 53 -1.98 1.48 -3.05
C SER A 53 -3.04 2.19 -3.89
N GLY A 54 -3.64 1.53 -4.87
CA GLY A 54 -4.78 2.05 -5.62
C GLY A 54 -6.02 2.22 -4.72
N ALA A 55 -6.36 1.21 -3.93
CA ALA A 55 -7.48 1.27 -2.98
C ALA A 55 -7.27 2.36 -1.90
N HIS A 56 -6.05 2.46 -1.37
CA HIS A 56 -5.69 3.48 -0.39
C HIS A 56 -5.64 4.88 -1.02
N GLY A 57 -5.07 5.04 -2.22
CA GLY A 57 -5.00 6.31 -2.94
C GLY A 57 -6.37 6.86 -3.33
N ALA A 58 -7.33 5.99 -3.68
CA ALA A 58 -8.73 6.37 -3.84
C ALA A 58 -9.33 6.90 -2.53
N THR A 59 -8.98 6.31 -1.40
CA THR A 59 -9.47 6.71 -0.06
C THR A 59 -8.82 8.03 0.42
N GLY A 60 -7.51 8.19 0.21
CA GLY A 60 -6.76 9.40 0.54
C GLY A 60 -7.19 10.62 -0.26
N GLN A 61 -7.48 10.46 -1.55
CA GLN A 61 -7.99 11.56 -2.39
C GLN A 61 -9.38 12.04 -1.98
N ILE A 62 -10.25 11.15 -1.47
CA ILE A 62 -11.58 11.52 -0.97
C ILE A 62 -11.46 12.32 0.34
N LEU A 63 -10.55 11.94 1.24
CA LEU A 63 -10.31 12.62 2.51
C LEU A 63 -9.62 13.98 2.32
N ASP A 64 -8.64 14.06 1.43
CA ASP A 64 -7.94 15.33 1.14
C ASP A 64 -8.87 16.36 0.47
N ARG A 65 -9.75 15.90 -0.44
CA ARG A 65 -10.79 16.75 -1.04
C ARG A 65 -11.79 17.30 -0.01
N ARG A 66 -12.21 16.49 0.98
CA ARG A 66 -13.08 16.96 2.07
C ARG A 66 -12.40 17.99 2.96
N ARG A 67 -11.11 17.82 3.24
CA ARG A 67 -10.34 18.78 4.06
C ARG A 67 -10.15 20.13 3.38
N LYS A 68 -9.94 20.16 2.06
CA LYS A 68 -9.90 21.40 1.27
C LYS A 68 -11.26 22.09 1.15
N ALA A 69 -12.35 21.34 1.08
CA ALA A 69 -13.70 21.90 0.97
C ALA A 69 -14.26 22.45 2.29
N ALA A 70 -13.67 22.08 3.44
CA ALA A 70 -14.02 22.57 4.76
C ALA A 70 -13.20 23.80 5.19
N ARG A 71 -12.47 24.44 4.27
CA ARG A 71 -11.60 25.60 4.50
C ARG A 71 -12.08 26.77 3.65
#